data_AF-A0A482ZPS0-F1
#
_entry.id   AF-A0A482ZPS0-F1
#
_cell.length_a   1.000
_cell.length_b   1.000
_cell.length_c   1.000
_cell.angle_alpha   90.00
_cell.angle_beta   90.00
_cell.angle_gamma   90.00
#
_symmetry.space_group_name_H-M   'P 1'
#
loop_
_entity.id
_entity.type
_entity.pdbx_description
1 polymer ?
#
loop_
_entity_poly.entity_id
_entity_poly.type
_entity_poly.pdbx_seq_one_letter_code
_entity_poly.pdbx_strand_id
1 'polypeptide(L)'
;MGSTAIKLLHIGASHSPDDIQLWLPKERLLISGDTAFNERLLPIFKQTNITEWIKTWDKIEALNPETIIPGHGHPTDLATVTKFTKDYLVYMRDQVQRLIDEDGSLIDAYNIDQSAYRDWGTYRQLHRQNAERIFRFMEFE
;
A
#
# COMPACT_ATOMS: atom_id res chain seq x y z
N MET A 1 23.49 15.60 -1.65
CA MET A 1 23.57 16.78 -2.55
C MET A 1 23.97 17.97 -1.71
N GLY A 2 25.09 18.63 -2.03
CA GLY A 2 25.71 19.54 -1.07
C GLY A 2 26.03 18.80 0.24
N SER A 3 25.76 19.42 1.39
CA SER A 3 25.91 18.81 2.72
C SER A 3 24.76 17.91 3.14
N THR A 4 23.68 17.81 2.36
CA THR A 4 22.53 16.95 2.68
C THR A 4 22.82 15.50 2.29
N ALA A 5 22.81 14.61 3.27
CA ALA A 5 22.88 13.17 3.07
C ALA A 5 21.51 12.65 2.61
N ILE A 6 21.47 12.05 1.42
CA ILE A 6 20.27 11.44 0.85
C ILE A 6 20.66 10.01 0.50
N LYS A 7 19.92 9.03 1.04
CA LYS A 7 20.11 7.62 0.72
C LYS A 7 19.05 7.19 -0.29
N LEU A 8 19.48 6.63 -1.40
CA LEU A 8 18.61 5.92 -2.34
C LEU A 8 18.44 4.50 -1.82
N LEU A 9 17.21 4.12 -1.49
CA LEU A 9 16.90 2.80 -0.94
C LEU A 9 16.05 2.02 -1.93
N HIS A 10 16.33 0.73 -2.05
CA HIS A 10 15.45 -0.26 -2.66
C HIS A 10 14.96 -1.16 -1.52
N ILE A 11 13.94 -0.70 -0.78
CA ILE A 11 13.54 -1.32 0.48
C ILE A 11 12.88 -2.70 0.24
N GLY A 12 12.13 -2.82 -0.85
CA GLY A 12 11.48 -4.05 -1.29
C GLY A 12 10.35 -3.75 -2.26
N ALA A 13 9.75 -4.80 -2.81
CA ALA A 13 8.61 -4.69 -3.70
C ALA A 13 7.41 -4.05 -2.97
N SER A 14 6.71 -3.17 -3.67
CA SER A 14 5.49 -2.53 -3.17
C SER A 14 4.48 -2.30 -4.30
N HIS A 15 4.17 -1.04 -4.64
CA HIS A 15 3.31 -0.69 -5.75
C HIS A 15 3.85 -1.26 -7.08
N SER A 16 5.16 -1.20 -7.25
CA SER A 16 5.92 -1.90 -8.30
C SER A 16 7.02 -2.80 -7.71
N PRO A 17 7.57 -3.75 -8.49
CA PRO A 17 8.67 -4.61 -8.03
C PRO A 17 9.94 -3.85 -7.66
N ASP A 18 10.19 -2.70 -8.29
CA ASP A 18 11.45 -1.94 -8.22
C ASP A 18 11.24 -0.52 -7.66
N ASP A 19 10.34 -0.37 -6.70
CA ASP A 19 10.09 0.94 -6.06
C ASP A 19 11.33 1.42 -5.28
N ILE A 20 11.72 2.66 -5.54
CA ILE A 20 12.87 3.32 -4.91
C ILE A 20 12.39 4.43 -3.98
N GLN A 21 12.98 4.49 -2.79
CA GLN A 21 12.70 5.50 -1.78
C GLN A 21 13.91 6.40 -1.54
N LEU A 22 13.68 7.67 -1.19
CA LEU A 22 14.73 8.57 -0.72
C LEU A 22 14.61 8.73 0.79
N TRP A 23 15.67 8.39 1.51
CA TRP A 23 15.75 8.54 2.95
C TRP A 23 16.76 9.63 3.33
N LEU A 24 16.27 10.61 4.07
CA LEU A 24 17.05 11.72 4.61
C LEU A 24 17.17 11.54 6.13
N PRO A 25 18.24 10.89 6.61
CA PRO A 25 18.33 10.42 8.00
C PRO A 25 18.43 11.56 9.02
N LYS A 26 19.02 12.70 8.65
CA LYS A 26 19.16 13.85 9.57
C LYS A 26 17.80 14.51 9.82
N GLU A 27 16.99 14.60 8.77
CA GLU A 27 15.65 15.17 8.78
C GLU A 27 14.57 14.15 9.19
N ARG A 28 14.94 12.87 9.32
CA ARG A 28 14.01 11.74 9.48
C ARG A 28 12.87 11.78 8.46
N LEU A 29 13.20 12.17 7.22
CA LEU A 29 12.25 12.36 6.13
C LEU A 29 12.37 11.21 5.12
N LEU A 30 11.25 10.55 4.84
CA LEU A 30 11.13 9.55 3.78
C LEU A 30 10.31 10.12 2.62
N ILE A 31 10.88 10.12 1.42
CA ILE A 31 10.11 10.27 0.18
C ILE A 31 9.89 8.84 -0.33
N SER A 32 8.69 8.32 -0.16
CA SER A 32 8.40 6.90 -0.37
C SER A 32 8.05 6.55 -1.81
N GLY A 33 7.70 7.55 -2.63
CA GLY A 33 6.95 7.29 -3.86
C GLY A 33 5.67 6.51 -3.57
N ASP A 34 5.21 5.75 -4.56
CA ASP A 34 3.98 4.94 -4.43
C ASP A 34 4.13 3.72 -3.52
N THR A 35 5.25 3.53 -2.82
CA THR A 35 5.25 2.58 -1.70
C THR A 35 4.23 2.96 -0.63
N ALA A 36 3.95 4.25 -0.42
CA ALA A 36 2.95 4.75 0.53
C ALA A 36 1.96 5.71 -0.13
N PHE A 37 0.70 5.64 0.30
CA PHE A 37 -0.41 6.49 -0.15
C PHE A 37 -1.06 7.21 1.04
N ASN A 38 -1.66 8.37 0.76
CA ASN A 38 -2.47 9.13 1.71
C ASN A 38 -3.72 9.70 0.99
N GLU A 39 -4.83 9.83 1.72
CA GLU A 39 -6.10 10.46 1.27
C GLU A 39 -6.85 9.77 0.11
N ARG A 40 -6.33 8.66 -0.42
CA ARG A 40 -6.92 7.93 -1.54
C ARG A 40 -6.70 6.42 -1.44
N LEU A 41 -7.52 5.64 -2.15
CA LEU A 41 -7.19 4.24 -2.44
C LEU A 41 -5.95 4.15 -3.33
N LEU A 42 -5.09 3.20 -2.98
CA LEU A 42 -3.95 2.77 -3.78
C LEU A 42 -4.39 1.85 -4.93
N PRO A 43 -3.85 2.01 -6.15
CA PRO A 43 -4.08 1.07 -7.23
C PRO A 43 -3.21 -0.18 -7.05
N ILE A 44 -3.83 -1.35 -7.14
CA ILE A 44 -3.13 -2.65 -7.22
C ILE A 44 -3.02 -3.02 -8.69
N PHE A 45 -1.88 -3.45 -9.20
CA PHE A 45 -1.72 -3.87 -10.60
C PHE A 45 -1.39 -5.36 -10.72
N LYS A 46 -1.32 -5.87 -11.95
CA LYS A 46 -1.02 -7.29 -12.21
C LYS A 46 0.35 -7.72 -11.66
N GLN A 47 1.31 -6.81 -11.66
CA GLN A 47 2.68 -7.03 -11.16
C GLN A 47 2.83 -6.75 -9.66
N THR A 48 1.82 -6.18 -9.01
CA THR A 48 1.89 -5.83 -7.60
C THR A 48 1.83 -7.11 -6.76
N ASN A 49 2.86 -7.35 -5.95
CA ASN A 49 2.86 -8.43 -4.98
C ASN A 49 2.43 -7.86 -3.62
N ILE A 50 1.19 -8.14 -3.21
CA ILE A 50 0.59 -7.57 -2.00
C ILE A 50 1.27 -8.10 -0.74
N THR A 51 1.60 -9.39 -0.72
CA THR A 51 2.30 -10.05 0.38
C THR A 51 3.66 -9.41 0.63
N GLU A 52 4.43 -9.18 -0.43
CA GLU A 52 5.73 -8.51 -0.33
C GLU A 52 5.59 -7.02 0.02
N TRP A 53 4.55 -6.32 -0.47
CA TRP A 53 4.28 -4.93 -0.08
C TRP A 53 4.06 -4.81 1.43
N ILE A 54 3.23 -5.69 2.01
CA ILE A 54 2.98 -5.71 3.46
C ILE A 54 4.29 -5.96 4.23
N LYS A 55 5.15 -6.90 3.79
CA LYS A 55 6.47 -7.15 4.42
C LYS A 55 7.44 -5.99 4.26
N THR A 56 7.43 -5.31 3.11
CA THR A 56 8.24 -4.11 2.85
C THR A 56 7.92 -3.00 3.86
N TRP A 57 6.67 -2.95 4.34
CA TRP A 57 6.25 -1.94 5.30
C TRP A 57 6.98 -2.03 6.64
N ASP A 58 7.32 -3.23 7.12
CA ASP A 58 8.07 -3.41 8.38
C ASP A 58 9.45 -2.72 8.32
N LYS A 59 10.05 -2.69 7.13
CA LYS A 59 11.32 -1.99 6.88
C LYS A 59 11.13 -0.47 6.84
N ILE A 60 9.97 0.03 6.40
CA ILE A 60 9.62 1.46 6.46
C ILE A 60 9.43 1.88 7.92
N GLU A 61 8.70 1.10 8.70
CA GLU A 61 8.51 1.34 10.13
C GLU A 61 9.86 1.38 10.86
N ALA A 62 10.79 0.49 10.51
CA ALA A 62 12.14 0.45 11.08
C ALA A 62 12.99 1.71 10.79
N LEU A 63 12.70 2.47 9.73
CA LEU A 63 13.36 3.77 9.49
C LEU A 63 12.93 4.83 10.50
N ASN A 64 11.76 4.64 11.15
CA ASN A 64 11.16 5.58 12.09
C ASN A 64 11.12 7.03 11.57
N PRO A 65 10.51 7.28 10.39
CA PRO A 65 10.39 8.62 9.82
C PRO A 65 9.52 9.52 10.69
N GLU A 66 9.90 10.80 10.79
CA GLU A 66 9.06 11.85 11.38
C GLU A 66 8.11 12.44 10.34
N THR A 67 8.52 12.49 9.08
CA THR A 67 7.68 12.92 7.95
C THR A 67 7.85 11.97 6.78
N ILE A 68 6.74 11.69 6.10
CA ILE A 68 6.68 10.90 4.88
C ILE A 68 6.02 11.75 3.80
N ILE A 69 6.68 11.82 2.63
CA ILE A 69 6.10 12.36 1.41
C ILE A 69 5.66 11.14 0.58
N PRO A 70 4.35 10.81 0.57
CA PRO A 70 3.81 9.70 -0.21
C PRO A 70 3.84 10.01 -1.69
N GLY A 71 3.69 8.99 -2.54
CA GLY A 71 3.54 9.18 -3.99
C GLY A 71 2.25 9.94 -4.33
N HIS A 72 1.24 9.84 -3.48
CA HIS A 72 0.01 10.63 -3.57
C HIS A 72 -0.54 11.05 -2.21
N GLY A 73 -1.17 12.23 -2.20
CA GLY A 73 -1.69 12.89 -1.00
C GLY A 73 -0.67 13.87 -0.42
N HIS A 74 -1.04 14.53 0.67
CA HIS A 74 -0.16 15.49 1.34
C HIS A 74 0.93 14.79 2.16
N PRO A 75 2.09 15.46 2.39
CA PRO A 75 3.08 15.02 3.36
C PRO A 75 2.44 14.80 4.73
N THR A 76 2.81 13.71 5.39
CA THR A 76 2.16 13.28 6.64
C THR A 76 3.10 12.41 7.48
N ASP A 77 2.57 11.76 8.51
CA ASP A 77 3.30 10.87 9.42
C ASP A 77 3.11 9.37 9.08
N LEU A 78 3.93 8.53 9.72
CA LEU A 78 3.91 7.07 9.53
C LEU A 78 2.54 6.45 9.88
N ALA A 79 1.88 6.91 10.95
CA ALA A 79 0.61 6.35 11.38
C ALA A 79 -0.50 6.62 10.33
N THR A 80 -0.51 7.82 9.76
CA THR A 80 -1.48 8.24 8.75
C THR A 80 -1.29 7.44 7.46
N VAL A 81 -0.07 7.35 6.90
CA VAL A 81 0.11 6.53 5.70
C VAL A 81 -0.08 5.03 5.94
N THR A 82 0.15 4.54 7.17
CA THR A 82 -0.13 3.14 7.53
C THR A 82 -1.61 2.83 7.40
N LYS A 83 -2.47 3.72 7.90
CA LYS A 83 -3.92 3.64 7.72
C LYS A 83 -4.33 3.58 6.25
N PHE A 84 -3.76 4.46 5.42
CA PHE A 84 -4.14 4.56 4.00
C PHE A 84 -3.51 3.49 3.10
N THR A 85 -2.48 2.78 3.58
CA THR A 85 -1.71 1.83 2.78
C THR A 85 -1.75 0.42 3.36
N LYS A 86 -0.93 0.13 4.38
CA LYS A 86 -0.80 -1.22 4.96
C LYS A 86 -2.12 -1.73 5.52
N ASP A 87 -2.87 -0.91 6.26
CA ASP A 87 -4.11 -1.36 6.89
C ASP A 87 -5.18 -1.71 5.84
N TYR A 88 -5.27 -0.95 4.74
CA TYR A 88 -6.15 -1.29 3.62
C TYR A 88 -5.73 -2.60 2.94
N LEU A 89 -4.43 -2.79 2.69
CA LEU A 89 -3.90 -4.01 2.08
C LEU A 89 -4.18 -5.24 2.96
N VAL A 90 -3.91 -5.14 4.26
CA VAL A 90 -4.17 -6.20 5.25
C VAL A 90 -5.67 -6.51 5.32
N TYR A 91 -6.51 -5.48 5.46
CA TYR A 91 -7.96 -5.64 5.49
C TYR A 91 -8.48 -6.39 4.25
N MET A 92 -8.09 -5.95 3.07
CA MET A 92 -8.59 -6.55 1.83
C MET A 92 -8.07 -7.98 1.66
N ARG A 93 -6.80 -8.25 2.02
CA ARG A 93 -6.25 -9.60 2.03
C ARG A 93 -7.04 -10.50 2.97
N ASP A 94 -7.36 -10.05 4.18
CA ASP A 94 -8.17 -10.82 5.14
C ASP A 94 -9.59 -11.10 4.63
N GLN A 95 -10.23 -10.11 3.99
CA GLN A 95 -11.57 -10.32 3.41
C GLN A 95 -11.53 -11.33 2.27
N VAL A 96 -10.53 -11.24 1.39
CA VAL A 96 -10.36 -12.17 0.27
C VAL A 96 -9.98 -13.56 0.77
N GLN A 97 -9.13 -13.69 1.79
CA GLN A 97 -8.78 -14.98 2.38
C GLN A 97 -10.02 -15.69 2.90
N ARG A 98 -10.86 -15.00 3.68
CA ARG A 98 -12.13 -15.57 4.18
C ARG A 98 -13.04 -16.03 3.03
N LEU A 99 -13.09 -15.24 1.97
CA LEU A 99 -13.87 -15.57 0.78
C LEU A 99 -13.36 -16.86 0.11
N ILE A 100 -12.04 -17.01 -0.02
CA ILE A 100 -11.39 -18.21 -0.58
C ILE A 100 -11.64 -19.43 0.33
N ASP A 101 -11.50 -19.26 1.65
CA ASP A 101 -11.73 -20.33 2.64
C ASP A 101 -13.18 -20.84 2.63
N GLU A 102 -14.12 -20.00 2.16
CA GLU A 102 -15.55 -20.30 2.00
C GLU A 102 -15.93 -20.74 0.56
N ASP A 103 -14.94 -21.11 -0.28
CA ASP A 103 -15.13 -21.48 -1.69
C ASP A 103 -15.82 -20.39 -2.54
N GLY A 104 -15.64 -19.13 -2.15
CA GLY A 104 -16.24 -17.96 -2.80
C GLY A 104 -15.64 -17.67 -4.18
N SER A 105 -16.45 -17.04 -5.02
CA SER A 105 -16.10 -16.75 -6.41
C SER A 105 -15.58 -15.31 -6.59
N LEU A 106 -15.03 -15.04 -7.78
CA LEU A 106 -14.70 -13.66 -8.17
C LEU A 106 -15.91 -12.71 -8.11
N ILE A 107 -17.13 -13.22 -8.33
CA ILE A 107 -18.35 -12.40 -8.21
C ILE A 107 -18.54 -11.94 -6.77
N ASP A 108 -18.27 -12.82 -5.80
CA ASP A 108 -18.38 -12.53 -4.38
C ASP A 108 -17.29 -11.53 -3.95
N ALA A 109 -16.08 -11.63 -4.52
CA ALA A 109 -15.01 -10.65 -4.27
C ALA A 109 -15.42 -9.21 -4.65
N TYR A 110 -16.17 -9.00 -5.74
CA TYR A 110 -16.69 -7.67 -6.10
C TYR A 110 -17.67 -7.09 -5.08
N ASN A 111 -18.26 -7.94 -4.23
CA ASN A 111 -19.27 -7.57 -3.25
C ASN A 111 -18.69 -7.44 -1.82
N ILE A 112 -17.37 -7.61 -1.63
CA ILE A 112 -16.71 -7.31 -0.35
C ILE A 112 -17.04 -5.87 0.08
N ASP A 113 -17.57 -5.72 1.30
CA ASP A 113 -17.99 -4.42 1.83
C ASP A 113 -16.78 -3.52 2.10
N GLN A 114 -16.57 -2.55 1.22
CA GLN A 114 -15.50 -1.56 1.34
C GLN A 114 -16.03 -0.19 1.82
N SER A 115 -17.23 -0.14 2.40
CA SER A 115 -17.90 1.11 2.78
C SER A 115 -17.10 1.98 3.75
N ALA A 116 -16.22 1.39 4.57
CA ALA A 116 -15.28 2.10 5.44
C ALA A 116 -14.32 3.04 4.67
N TYR A 117 -14.09 2.78 3.38
CA TYR A 117 -13.17 3.54 2.52
C TYR A 117 -13.90 4.44 1.50
N ARG A 118 -15.24 4.53 1.58
CA ARG A 118 -16.08 5.20 0.56
C ARG A 118 -15.72 6.67 0.32
N ASP A 119 -15.22 7.32 1.36
CA ASP A 119 -14.89 8.76 1.37
C ASP A 119 -13.44 9.02 0.93
N TRP A 120 -12.66 7.98 0.66
CA TRP A 120 -11.29 8.13 0.17
C TRP A 120 -11.28 8.50 -1.32
N GLY A 121 -10.28 9.29 -1.71
CA GLY A 121 -10.03 9.60 -3.11
C GLY A 121 -9.93 8.32 -3.97
N THR A 122 -10.39 8.40 -5.20
CA THR A 122 -10.40 7.28 -6.18
C THR A 122 -11.19 6.03 -5.77
N TYR A 123 -11.98 6.06 -4.68
CA TYR A 123 -12.79 4.93 -4.23
C TYR A 123 -13.66 4.35 -5.35
N ARG A 124 -14.46 5.20 -6.02
CA ARG A 124 -15.41 4.78 -7.07
C ARG A 124 -14.73 4.08 -8.25
N GLN A 125 -13.47 4.41 -8.51
CA GLN A 125 -12.67 3.85 -9.60
C GLN A 125 -11.99 2.54 -9.21
N LEU A 126 -11.50 2.44 -7.96
CA LEU A 126 -10.56 1.38 -7.60
C LEU A 126 -11.14 0.27 -6.72
N HIS A 127 -12.13 0.51 -5.86
CA HIS A 127 -12.56 -0.47 -4.84
C HIS A 127 -12.87 -1.87 -5.42
N ARG A 128 -13.69 -1.95 -6.49
CA ARG A 128 -14.00 -3.21 -7.18
C ARG A 128 -12.81 -3.81 -7.92
N GLN A 129 -12.01 -2.97 -8.56
CA GLN A 129 -10.84 -3.41 -9.30
C GLN A 129 -9.75 -3.97 -8.37
N ASN A 130 -9.56 -3.36 -7.20
CA ASN A 130 -8.65 -3.85 -6.18
C ASN A 130 -9.14 -5.19 -5.64
N ALA A 131 -10.42 -5.32 -5.30
CA ALA A 131 -10.98 -6.60 -4.85
C ALA A 131 -10.76 -7.73 -5.89
N GLU A 132 -11.02 -7.45 -7.17
CA GLU A 132 -10.73 -8.39 -8.26
C GLU A 132 -9.26 -8.82 -8.29
N ARG A 133 -8.34 -7.84 -8.29
CA ARG A 133 -6.91 -8.11 -8.44
C ARG A 133 -6.32 -8.83 -7.25
N ILE A 134 -6.76 -8.51 -6.04
CA ILE A 134 -6.35 -9.20 -4.82
C ILE A 134 -6.86 -10.63 -4.84
N PHE A 135 -8.14 -10.86 -5.18
CA PHE A 135 -8.69 -12.21 -5.31
C PHE A 135 -7.89 -13.06 -6.30
N ARG A 136 -7.65 -12.55 -7.51
CA ARG A 136 -6.86 -13.26 -8.53
C ARG A 136 -5.42 -13.49 -8.12
N PHE A 137 -4.82 -12.58 -7.36
CA PHE A 137 -3.47 -12.76 -6.86
C PHE A 137 -3.41 -13.91 -5.84
N MET A 138 -4.38 -13.97 -4.93
CA MET A 138 -4.43 -14.95 -3.84
C MET A 138 -4.97 -16.32 -4.24
N GLU A 139 -5.81 -16.41 -5.28
CA GLU A 139 -6.35 -17.68 -5.79
C GLU A 139 -5.25 -18.67 -6.22
N PHE A 140 -4.04 -18.18 -6.51
CA PHE A 140 -2.90 -18.97 -6.96
C PHE A 140 -1.64 -18.82 -6.08
N GLU A 141 -1.76 -18.20 -4.89
CA GLU A 141 -0.69 -18.22 -3.87
C GLU A 141 -0.62 -19.59 -3.18
#